data_AF-A4HVW7-F1
#
_entry.id   AF-A4HVW7-F1
#
_cell.length_a   1.000
_cell.length_b   1.000
_cell.length_c   1.000
_cell.angle_alpha   90.00
_cell.angle_beta   90.00
_cell.angle_gamma   90.00
#
_symmetry.space_group_name_H-M   'P 1'
#
loop_
_entity.id
_entity.type
_entity.pdbx_description
1 polymer ?
#
loop_
_entity_poly.entity_id
_entity_poly.type
_entity_poly.pdbx_seq_one_letter_code
_entity_poly.pdbx_strand_id
1 'polypeptide(L)'
;MAPKAHSDEALLDACINANRLEYPEQSLIFVALIASFQPVYFSHAINGFDWRHVPNLVLYIVITGFTTYMLRQAYVVMVQSEFWGRQRHFAEVSDEKAKALRRLRLQVAVGYSLFFLNSVFFVVSTCLMAYIFRHSDPRASYILSPTLTAALLWLIAQKNEESRQRRMRLHK
;
A
#
# COMPACT_ATOMS: atom_id res chain seq x y z
N MET A 1 -25.27 -39.63 14.72
CA MET A 1 -24.92 -38.77 13.56
C MET A 1 -25.70 -37.47 13.78
N ALA A 2 -25.18 -36.30 14.14
CA ALA A 2 -24.00 -35.57 13.71
C ALA A 2 -23.60 -34.51 14.77
N PRO A 3 -22.33 -34.51 15.22
CA PRO A 3 -21.72 -33.28 15.75
C PRO A 3 -20.38 -32.89 15.06
N LYS A 4 -19.90 -33.65 14.06
CA LYS A 4 -18.63 -33.36 13.38
C LYS A 4 -18.65 -32.09 12.50
N ALA A 5 -19.79 -31.77 11.87
CA ALA A 5 -19.85 -30.61 10.97
C ALA A 5 -19.62 -29.28 11.70
N HIS A 6 -20.23 -29.09 12.88
CA HIS A 6 -20.06 -27.85 13.65
C HIS A 6 -18.66 -27.70 14.24
N SER A 7 -17.99 -28.80 14.65
CA SER A 7 -16.60 -28.71 15.11
C SER A 7 -15.67 -28.32 13.99
N ASP A 8 -15.89 -28.85 12.78
CA ASP A 8 -15.06 -28.56 11.62
C ASP A 8 -15.28 -27.12 11.13
N GLU A 9 -16.53 -26.62 11.11
CA GLU A 9 -16.85 -25.21 10.81
C GLU A 9 -16.22 -24.26 11.83
N ALA A 10 -16.35 -24.54 13.13
CA ALA A 10 -15.76 -23.70 14.18
C ALA A 10 -14.23 -23.70 14.12
N LEU A 11 -13.60 -24.83 13.78
CA LEU A 11 -12.16 -24.90 13.55
C LEU A 11 -11.75 -24.14 12.28
N LEU A 12 -12.54 -24.25 11.21
CA LEU A 12 -12.30 -23.52 9.97
C LEU A 12 -12.41 -22.01 10.20
N ASP A 13 -13.46 -21.55 10.89
CA ASP A 13 -13.65 -20.15 11.27
C ASP A 13 -12.57 -19.67 12.24
N ALA A 14 -12.15 -20.49 13.20
CA ALA A 14 -11.03 -20.16 14.08
C ALA A 14 -9.74 -20.03 13.28
N CYS A 15 -9.48 -20.89 12.30
CA CYS A 15 -8.32 -20.80 11.40
C CYS A 15 -8.41 -19.58 10.46
N ILE A 16 -9.59 -19.26 9.93
CA ILE A 16 -9.83 -18.09 9.09
C ILE A 16 -9.63 -16.80 9.91
N ASN A 17 -10.23 -16.71 11.10
CA ASN A 17 -10.09 -15.58 12.01
C ASN A 17 -8.65 -15.46 12.55
N ALA A 18 -8.00 -16.58 12.86
CA ALA A 18 -6.58 -16.61 13.23
C ALA A 18 -5.66 -16.16 12.09
N ASN A 19 -6.12 -16.16 10.83
CA ASN A 19 -5.39 -15.62 9.69
C ASN A 19 -5.85 -14.21 9.30
N ARG A 20 -6.97 -13.71 9.82
CA ARG A 20 -7.44 -12.34 9.54
C ARG A 20 -6.49 -11.32 10.16
N LEU A 21 -5.92 -10.47 9.33
CA LEU A 21 -5.03 -9.39 9.72
C LEU A 21 -5.88 -8.19 10.17
N GLU A 22 -6.04 -8.02 11.47
CA GLU A 22 -6.72 -6.84 12.01
C GLU A 22 -5.73 -5.66 12.06
N TYR A 23 -5.61 -4.95 10.93
CA TYR A 23 -5.06 -3.59 10.90
C TYR A 23 -6.15 -2.63 10.43
N PRO A 24 -6.14 -1.37 10.90
CA PRO A 24 -7.11 -0.38 10.47
C PRO A 24 -6.83 0.00 9.01
N GLU A 25 -7.45 -0.68 8.05
CA GLU A 25 -7.30 -0.36 6.62
C GLU A 25 -7.67 1.10 6.31
N GLN A 26 -8.57 1.69 7.10
CA GLN A 26 -8.95 3.10 7.00
C GLN A 26 -7.77 4.05 7.27
N SER A 27 -6.85 3.70 8.17
CA SER A 27 -5.67 4.54 8.43
C SER A 27 -4.75 4.62 7.21
N LEU A 28 -4.67 3.55 6.42
CA LEU A 28 -3.90 3.53 5.17
C LEU A 28 -4.45 4.53 4.14
N ILE A 29 -5.77 4.78 4.14
CA ILE A 29 -6.39 5.79 3.27
C ILE A 29 -5.90 7.18 3.64
N PHE A 30 -5.86 7.51 4.93
CA PHE A 30 -5.34 8.81 5.39
C PHE A 30 -3.86 8.99 5.04
N VAL A 31 -3.04 7.96 5.23
CA VAL A 31 -1.62 8.01 4.84
C VAL A 31 -1.46 8.18 3.33
N ALA A 32 -2.25 7.45 2.53
CA ALA A 32 -2.25 7.59 1.08
C ALA A 32 -2.68 9.00 0.63
N LEU A 33 -3.65 9.60 1.31
CA LEU A 33 -4.14 10.96 1.03
C LEU A 33 -3.08 12.02 1.36
N ILE A 34 -2.39 11.89 2.49
CA ILE A 34 -1.30 12.80 2.85
C ILE A 34 -0.16 12.69 1.83
N ALA A 35 0.21 11.47 1.45
CA ALA A 35 1.27 11.22 0.47
C ALA A 35 0.90 11.76 -0.93
N SER A 36 -0.35 11.59 -1.36
CA SER A 36 -0.82 12.05 -2.67
C SER A 36 -0.95 13.57 -2.79
N PHE A 37 -0.93 14.29 -1.66
CA PHE A 37 -0.89 15.75 -1.66
C PHE A 37 0.50 16.31 -2.00
N GLN A 38 1.59 15.54 -1.86
CA GLN A 38 2.93 16.03 -2.18
C GLN A 38 3.08 16.48 -3.65
N PRO A 39 2.64 15.71 -4.66
CA PRO A 39 2.65 16.15 -6.06
C PRO A 39 1.78 17.38 -6.32
N VAL A 40 0.67 17.53 -5.58
CA VAL A 40 -0.22 18.72 -5.67
C VAL A 40 0.57 19.95 -5.24
N TYR A 41 1.20 19.88 -4.06
CA TYR A 41 2.00 20.96 -3.53
C TYR A 41 3.17 21.31 -4.46
N PHE A 42 3.88 20.30 -4.97
CA PHE A 42 4.98 20.49 -5.92
C PHE A 42 4.49 21.21 -7.19
N SER A 43 3.40 20.75 -7.80
CA SER A 43 2.85 21.34 -9.02
C SER A 43 2.43 22.80 -8.82
N HIS A 44 1.83 23.11 -7.67
CA HIS A 44 1.44 24.47 -7.34
C HIS A 44 2.66 25.37 -7.09
N ALA A 45 3.56 24.96 -6.20
CA ALA A 45 4.66 25.79 -5.73
C ALA A 45 5.78 25.96 -6.77
N ILE A 46 6.06 24.93 -7.58
CA ILE A 46 7.21 24.90 -8.48
C ILE A 46 6.81 25.16 -9.94
N ASN A 47 5.72 24.54 -10.41
CA ASN A 47 5.29 24.73 -11.80
C ASN A 47 4.32 25.92 -11.97
N GLY A 48 3.98 26.62 -10.88
CA GLY A 48 3.04 27.75 -10.91
C GLY A 48 1.61 27.36 -11.24
N PHE A 49 1.24 26.08 -11.07
CA PHE A 49 -0.09 25.58 -11.42
C PHE A 49 -1.11 26.03 -10.35
N ASP A 50 -1.75 27.16 -10.58
CA ASP A 50 -2.62 27.81 -9.60
C ASP A 50 -3.92 27.00 -9.35
N TRP A 51 -4.20 26.72 -8.08
CA TRP A 51 -5.41 26.02 -7.64
C TRP A 51 -6.68 26.88 -7.71
N ARG A 52 -6.56 28.20 -7.87
CA ARG A 52 -7.73 29.10 -7.92
C ARG A 52 -8.49 28.96 -9.24
N HIS A 53 -7.81 28.48 -10.27
CA HIS A 53 -8.42 28.18 -11.56
C HIS A 53 -9.23 26.89 -11.44
N VAL A 54 -10.56 27.00 -11.59
CA VAL A 54 -11.50 25.87 -11.43
C VAL A 54 -11.10 24.60 -12.21
N PRO A 55 -10.65 24.68 -13.48
CA PRO A 55 -10.21 23.47 -14.20
C PRO A 55 -9.01 22.77 -13.54
N ASN A 56 -8.09 23.54 -12.96
CA ASN A 56 -6.92 23.03 -12.27
C ASN A 56 -7.33 22.38 -10.93
N LEU A 57 -8.29 22.98 -10.21
CA LEU A 57 -8.84 22.42 -8.98
C LEU A 57 -9.49 21.06 -9.22
N VAL A 58 -10.32 20.93 -10.26
CA VAL A 58 -10.93 19.65 -10.64
C VAL A 58 -9.85 18.61 -10.96
N LEU A 59 -8.81 19.01 -11.70
CA LEU A 59 -7.69 18.13 -12.01
C LEU A 59 -6.96 17.65 -10.74
N TYR A 60 -6.68 18.57 -9.81
CA TYR A 60 -6.07 18.23 -8.52
C TYR A 60 -6.91 17.20 -7.75
N ILE A 61 -8.22 17.39 -7.67
CA ILE A 61 -9.12 16.46 -6.96
C ILE A 61 -9.09 15.08 -7.62
N VAL A 62 -9.22 15.00 -8.95
CA VAL A 62 -9.26 13.73 -9.68
C VAL A 62 -7.94 12.97 -9.56
N ILE A 63 -6.82 13.63 -9.80
CA ILE A 63 -5.50 12.99 -9.76
C ILE A 63 -5.12 12.60 -8.33
N THR A 64 -5.43 13.43 -7.33
CA THR A 64 -5.21 13.09 -5.91
C THR A 64 -6.07 11.91 -5.51
N GLY A 65 -7.35 11.87 -5.90
CA GLY A 65 -8.26 10.76 -5.61
C GLY A 65 -7.76 9.45 -6.22
N PHE A 66 -7.37 9.47 -7.50
CA PHE A 66 -6.82 8.31 -8.19
C PHE A 66 -5.50 7.83 -7.55
N THR A 67 -4.58 8.75 -7.29
CA THR A 67 -3.27 8.45 -6.69
C THR A 67 -3.45 7.85 -5.30
N THR A 68 -4.36 8.41 -4.49
CA THR A 68 -4.71 7.89 -3.17
C THR A 68 -5.26 6.47 -3.26
N TYR A 69 -6.16 6.21 -4.21
CA TYR A 69 -6.72 4.88 -4.44
C TYR A 69 -5.63 3.87 -4.80
N MET A 70 -4.75 4.20 -5.77
CA MET A 70 -3.67 3.31 -6.20
C MET A 70 -2.65 3.05 -5.10
N LEU A 71 -2.25 4.08 -4.34
CA LEU A 71 -1.35 3.94 -3.19
C LEU A 71 -1.97 3.07 -2.10
N ARG A 72 -3.26 3.25 -1.79
CA ARG A 72 -3.98 2.39 -0.83
C ARG A 72 -3.91 0.92 -1.27
N GLN A 73 -4.18 0.64 -2.55
CA GLN A 73 -4.10 -0.73 -3.07
C GLN A 73 -2.69 -1.29 -2.96
N ALA A 74 -1.67 -0.49 -3.29
CA ALA A 74 -0.27 -0.88 -3.12
C ALA A 74 0.08 -1.17 -1.65
N TYR A 75 -0.40 -0.34 -0.71
CA TYR A 75 -0.20 -0.56 0.73
C TYR A 75 -0.83 -1.86 1.20
N VAL A 76 -2.10 -2.12 0.85
CA VAL A 76 -2.79 -3.35 1.27
C VAL A 76 -2.05 -4.59 0.79
N VAL A 77 -1.72 -4.64 -0.49
CA VAL A 77 -1.01 -5.79 -1.08
C VAL A 77 0.39 -5.94 -0.47
N MET A 78 1.14 -4.85 -0.33
CA MET A 78 2.50 -4.91 0.21
C MET A 78 2.51 -5.33 1.69
N VAL A 79 1.64 -4.76 2.52
CA VAL A 79 1.53 -5.10 3.95
C VAL A 79 1.19 -6.57 4.14
N GLN A 80 0.22 -7.08 3.36
CA GLN A 80 -0.12 -8.50 3.41
C GLN A 80 1.05 -9.37 2.92
N SER A 81 1.70 -9.00 1.82
CA SER A 81 2.86 -9.72 1.29
C SER A 81 4.00 -9.85 2.31
N GLU A 82 4.35 -8.75 2.99
CA GLU A 82 5.39 -8.67 4.00
C GLU A 82 5.02 -9.40 5.29
N PHE A 83 3.78 -9.26 5.75
CA PHE A 83 3.32 -9.97 6.95
C PHE A 83 3.41 -11.48 6.77
N TRP A 84 2.86 -12.01 5.67
CA TRP A 84 2.87 -13.44 5.37
C TRP A 84 4.27 -13.96 5.05
N GLY A 85 5.11 -13.16 4.38
CA GLY A 85 6.52 -13.47 4.15
C GLY A 85 7.29 -13.70 5.46
N ARG A 86 6.95 -12.96 6.52
CA ARG A 86 7.58 -13.05 7.85
C ARG A 86 6.97 -14.11 8.78
N GLN A 87 5.89 -14.78 8.38
CA GLN A 87 5.23 -15.77 9.25
C GLN A 87 6.14 -16.96 9.58
N ARG A 88 7.00 -17.39 8.64
CA ARG A 88 7.87 -18.58 8.77
C ARG A 88 8.93 -18.49 9.86
N HIS A 89 9.36 -17.31 10.28
CA HIS A 89 10.54 -17.17 11.16
C HIS A 89 10.29 -17.46 12.65
N PHE A 90 9.04 -17.73 13.08
CA PHE A 90 8.73 -17.80 14.51
C PHE A 90 7.51 -18.69 14.77
N ALA A 91 7.59 -19.97 14.37
CA ALA A 91 6.65 -21.03 14.75
C ALA A 91 6.92 -21.58 16.17
N GLU A 92 7.70 -20.87 16.98
CA GLU A 92 8.38 -21.43 18.16
C GLU A 92 7.79 -20.99 19.51
N VAL A 93 6.64 -20.31 19.55
CA VAL A 93 6.17 -19.68 20.80
C VAL A 93 4.71 -20.02 21.14
N SER A 94 4.47 -20.27 22.43
CA SER A 94 3.15 -20.55 23.03
C SER A 94 2.10 -19.46 22.78
N ASP A 95 0.82 -19.88 22.80
CA ASP A 95 -0.35 -19.15 22.29
C ASP A 95 -0.53 -17.71 22.84
N GLU A 96 -0.25 -17.45 24.11
CA GLU A 96 -0.39 -16.10 24.68
C GLU A 96 0.64 -15.11 24.12
N LYS A 97 1.91 -15.54 24.01
CA LYS A 97 2.97 -14.72 23.43
C LYS A 97 2.82 -14.61 21.92
N ALA A 98 2.15 -15.57 21.26
CA ALA A 98 1.89 -15.55 19.84
C ALA A 98 1.04 -14.33 19.41
N LYS A 99 0.05 -13.91 20.21
CA LYS A 99 -0.79 -12.73 19.90
C LYS A 99 0.03 -11.43 19.89
N ALA A 100 0.81 -11.18 20.95
CA ALA A 100 1.65 -9.99 21.04
C ALA A 100 2.70 -9.96 19.93
N LEU A 101 3.33 -11.11 19.65
CA LEU A 101 4.31 -11.25 18.58
C LEU A 101 3.67 -11.03 17.20
N ARG A 102 2.44 -11.51 16.97
CA ARG A 102 1.70 -11.27 15.72
C ARG A 102 1.37 -9.78 15.52
N ARG A 103 0.96 -9.08 16.58
CA ARG A 103 0.71 -7.63 16.53
C ARG A 103 2.00 -6.86 16.22
N LEU A 104 3.12 -7.24 16.85
CA LEU A 104 4.42 -6.64 16.56
C LEU A 104 4.85 -6.90 15.10
N ARG A 105 4.66 -8.12 14.58
CA ARG A 105 4.93 -8.45 13.16
C ARG A 105 4.11 -7.58 12.23
N LEU A 106 2.83 -7.38 12.54
CA LEU A 106 1.95 -6.52 11.76
C LEU A 106 2.42 -5.07 11.78
N GLN A 107 2.80 -4.54 12.95
CA GLN A 107 3.34 -3.18 13.06
C GLN A 107 4.63 -3.00 12.25
N VAL A 108 5.54 -3.96 12.30
CA VAL A 108 6.79 -3.90 11.52
C VAL A 108 6.50 -4.01 10.02
N ALA A 109 5.62 -4.93 9.60
CA ALA A 109 5.22 -5.07 8.20
C ALA A 109 4.55 -3.79 7.66
N VAL A 110 3.64 -3.19 8.44
CA VAL A 110 3.00 -1.91 8.12
C VAL A 110 4.02 -0.79 8.04
N GLY A 111 4.86 -0.62 9.07
CA GLY A 111 5.86 0.44 9.13
C GLY A 111 6.86 0.37 7.97
N TYR A 112 7.40 -0.83 7.71
CA TYR A 112 8.30 -1.05 6.58
C TYR A 112 7.62 -0.79 5.24
N SER A 113 6.42 -1.35 5.01
CA SER A 113 5.71 -1.18 3.74
C SER A 113 5.37 0.28 3.47
N LEU A 114 4.88 1.00 4.50
CA LEU A 114 4.58 2.42 4.39
C LEU A 114 5.85 3.23 4.13
N PHE A 115 6.92 2.99 4.89
CA PHE A 115 8.18 3.71 4.68
C PHE A 115 8.73 3.48 3.28
N PHE A 116 8.81 2.22 2.83
CA PHE A 116 9.33 1.86 1.52
C PHE A 116 8.51 2.49 0.39
N LEU A 117 7.19 2.25 0.36
CA LEU A 117 6.33 2.72 -0.71
C LEU A 117 6.24 4.25 -0.74
N ASN A 118 6.15 4.93 0.41
CA ASN A 118 6.15 6.40 0.45
C ASN A 118 7.49 7.00 0.04
N SER A 119 8.61 6.40 0.46
CA SER A 119 9.94 6.90 0.09
C SER A 119 10.18 6.76 -1.41
N VAL A 120 9.84 5.60 -2.00
CA VAL A 120 9.95 5.40 -3.44
C VAL A 120 8.98 6.32 -4.18
N PHE A 121 7.74 6.47 -3.71
CA PHE A 121 6.77 7.40 -4.30
C PHE A 121 7.33 8.83 -4.33
N PHE A 122 7.81 9.30 -3.18
CA PHE A 122 8.37 10.64 -3.04
C PHE A 122 9.56 10.87 -3.99
N VAL A 123 10.55 9.98 -3.98
CA VAL A 123 11.76 10.09 -4.79
C VAL A 123 11.43 10.02 -6.29
N VAL A 124 10.65 9.03 -6.72
CA VAL A 124 10.35 8.82 -8.15
C VAL A 124 9.44 9.94 -8.67
N SER A 125 8.38 10.30 -7.92
CA SER A 125 7.48 11.37 -8.33
C SER A 125 8.22 12.71 -8.41
N THR A 126 9.07 13.03 -7.44
CA THR A 126 9.87 14.25 -7.45
C THR A 126 10.86 14.25 -8.61
N CYS A 127 11.52 13.12 -8.89
CA CYS A 127 12.42 13.00 -10.04
C CYS A 127 11.70 13.21 -11.37
N LEU A 128 10.52 12.60 -11.52
CA LEU A 128 9.69 12.76 -12.71
C LEU A 128 9.25 14.21 -12.90
N MET A 129 8.75 14.87 -11.85
CA MET A 129 8.28 16.26 -11.94
C MET A 129 9.43 17.27 -12.13
N ALA A 130 10.54 17.09 -11.41
CA ALA A 130 11.64 18.06 -11.36
C ALA A 130 12.63 17.93 -12.53
N TYR A 131 12.80 16.73 -13.09
CA TYR A 131 13.81 16.46 -14.13
C TYR A 131 13.19 15.99 -15.44
N ILE A 132 12.44 14.88 -15.45
CA ILE A 132 11.99 14.25 -16.71
C ILE A 132 10.90 15.06 -17.40
N PHE A 133 9.90 15.50 -16.63
CA PHE A 133 8.77 16.27 -17.12
C PHE A 133 8.92 17.78 -16.87
N ARG A 134 10.11 18.25 -16.48
CA ARG A 134 10.37 19.68 -16.19
C ARG A 134 10.03 20.59 -17.37
N HIS A 135 10.36 20.14 -18.57
CA HIS A 135 10.15 20.90 -19.81
C HIS A 135 8.85 20.53 -20.54
N SER A 136 8.03 19.66 -19.95
CA SER A 136 6.70 19.35 -20.47
C SER A 136 5.66 20.36 -19.99
N ASP A 137 4.45 20.31 -20.55
CA ASP A 137 3.31 21.07 -20.00
C ASP A 137 3.16 20.74 -18.49
N PRO A 138 3.12 21.76 -17.60
CA PRO A 138 2.85 21.58 -16.17
C PRO A 138 1.68 20.63 -15.86
N ARG A 139 0.62 20.68 -16.68
CA ARG A 139 -0.54 19.79 -16.53
C ARG A 139 -0.18 18.34 -16.82
N ALA A 140 0.51 18.10 -17.93
CA ALA A 140 0.95 16.75 -18.30
C ALA A 140 1.93 16.19 -17.26
N SER A 141 2.88 17.01 -16.80
CA SER A 141 3.82 16.66 -15.72
C SER A 141 3.09 16.24 -14.44
N TYR A 142 2.09 17.01 -14.02
CA TYR A 142 1.30 16.72 -12.81
C TYR A 142 0.39 15.49 -12.97
N ILE A 143 -0.17 15.24 -14.15
CA ILE A 143 -0.98 14.03 -14.39
C ILE A 143 -0.07 12.80 -14.39
N LEU A 144 1.00 12.81 -15.18
CA LEU A 144 1.80 11.61 -15.45
C LEU A 144 2.66 11.20 -14.25
N SER A 145 3.32 12.14 -13.58
CA SER A 145 4.30 11.81 -12.53
C SER A 145 3.71 10.98 -11.37
N PRO A 146 2.66 11.44 -10.66
CA PRO A 146 2.09 10.69 -9.55
C PRO A 146 1.35 9.44 -10.02
N THR A 147 0.65 9.49 -11.17
CA THR A 147 -0.14 8.35 -11.65
C THR A 147 0.76 7.20 -12.11
N LEU A 148 1.82 7.49 -12.88
CA LEU A 148 2.81 6.49 -13.29
C LEU A 148 3.54 5.91 -12.08
N THR A 149 3.94 6.76 -11.13
CA THR A 149 4.61 6.29 -9.92
C THR A 149 3.70 5.38 -9.09
N ALA A 150 2.45 5.77 -8.86
CA ALA A 150 1.50 4.96 -8.10
C ALA A 150 1.16 3.64 -8.82
N ALA A 151 1.00 3.66 -10.14
CA ALA A 151 0.79 2.46 -10.95
C ALA A 151 2.00 1.52 -10.88
N LEU A 152 3.23 2.05 -10.99
CA LEU A 152 4.45 1.27 -10.85
C LEU A 152 4.56 0.63 -9.46
N LEU A 153 4.28 1.39 -8.40
CA LEU A 153 4.30 0.87 -7.03
C LEU A 153 3.26 -0.23 -6.81
N TRP A 154 2.07 -0.06 -7.37
CA TRP A 154 1.04 -1.09 -7.33
C TRP A 154 1.49 -2.36 -8.06
N LEU A 155 2.10 -2.25 -9.25
CA LEU A 155 2.66 -3.39 -9.98
C LEU A 155 3.80 -4.08 -9.20
N ILE A 156 4.66 -3.32 -8.54
CA ILE A 156 5.72 -3.86 -7.68
C ILE A 156 5.11 -4.63 -6.50
N ALA A 157 4.07 -4.09 -5.87
CA ALA A 157 3.37 -4.77 -4.79
C ALA A 157 2.74 -6.09 -5.27
N GLN A 158 2.07 -6.09 -6.43
CA GLN A 158 1.51 -7.31 -7.04
C GLN A 158 2.59 -8.34 -7.37
N LYS A 159 3.72 -7.92 -7.96
CA LYS A 159 4.84 -8.84 -8.23
C LYS A 159 5.44 -9.43 -6.96
N ASN A 160 5.50 -8.67 -5.87
CA ASN A 160 5.99 -9.19 -4.59
C ASN A 160 5.04 -10.26 -4.04
N GLU A 161 3.73 -10.00 -4.12
CA GLU A 161 2.69 -10.95 -3.74
C GLU A 161 2.74 -12.24 -4.59
N GLU A 162 2.88 -12.13 -5.92
CA GLU A 162 3.08 -13.29 -6.79
C GLU A 162 4.34 -14.08 -6.44
N SER A 163 5.47 -13.39 -6.21
CA SER A 163 6.73 -14.00 -5.82
C SER A 163 6.59 -14.77 -4.51
N ARG A 164 5.89 -14.20 -3.52
CA ARG A 164 5.56 -14.86 -2.26
C ARG A 164 4.71 -16.11 -2.51
N GLN A 165 3.64 -16.01 -3.29
CA GLN A 165 2.78 -17.15 -3.61
C GLN A 165 3.54 -18.28 -4.32
N ARG A 166 4.43 -17.95 -5.26
CA ARG A 166 5.30 -18.93 -5.93
C ARG A 166 6.21 -19.65 -4.93
N ARG A 167 6.85 -18.92 -4.02
CA ARG A 167 7.68 -19.50 -2.95
C ARG A 167 6.88 -20.41 -2.01
N MET A 168 5.62 -20.10 -1.74
CA MET A 168 4.75 -20.97 -0.95
C MET A 168 4.35 -22.24 -1.71
N ARG A 169 4.11 -22.16 -3.02
CA ARG A 169 3.78 -23.32 -3.86
C ARG A 169 4.94 -24.29 -4.03
N LEU A 170 6.17 -23.78 -4.18
CA LEU A 170 7.38 -24.61 -4.35
C LEU A 170 7.80 -25.37 -3.06
N HIS A 171 7.22 -25.01 -1.92
CA HIS A 171 7.52 -25.63 -0.62
C HIS A 171 6.41 -26.60 -0.15
N LYS A 172 5.41 -26.87 -0.98
CA LYS A 172 4.46 -27.98 -0.80
C LYS A 172 4.91 -29.15 -1.66
#